data_AF-A0A7W1WH68-F1
#
_entry.id   AF-A0A7W1WH68-F1
#
_cell.length_a   1.000
_cell.length_b   1.000
_cell.length_c   1.000
_cell.angle_alpha   90.00
_cell.angle_beta   90.00
_cell.angle_gamma   90.00
#
_symmetry.space_group_name_H-M   'P 1'
#
loop_
_entity.id
_entity.type
_entity.pdbx_description
1 polymer ?
#
loop_
_entity_poly.entity_id
_entity_poly.type
_entity_poly.pdbx_seq_one_letter_code
_entity_poly.pdbx_strand_id
1 'polypeptide(L)'
;MKRLAILLLSVALPGVAAAEDVYIRIEAKRGAEAAMTAAAGWQDRVGDLPAVVFPLNATWTAIALGPMPREEAETRIAALKAAGTIPGDSLLTPAEGITPTALPDGGVDRTANTSVSEPVTDPAAGTATGTAAGASTAGVATPSDPVAAPTPPAPDRFIRLEAFQDRAEADTALAKWRETIPEAGLWQLPDGWFAIAVGPLSEAASDQWRKALAEGKAIPEDSLVSPLTEMGSNLTPGSTPDWPANPETPPEMPPLAEVQELLKWVGIYDGEVDGKSGPQTRAAIAAGVASQRSSADPALAMRALAEAREAWRGQMGLAPLTDDYTGLSLTAPMQRLAHERTERALSIYGPKDESGAALILFSQPGGQQEMLDMMGLVTALGWVPAPERVSSKGKATLSGQNETHIGRAEARVADGQVEGWVLIWPVEDAQNAPRVAAEIRDSFARAMPTRAVRDAETAAPVAGEGTADGTTEGATAETPAVTPAN
;
A
#
# COMPACT_ATOMS: atom_id res chain seq x y z
N MET A 1 -29.23 28.10 62.30
CA MET A 1 -29.31 29.52 61.88
C MET A 1 -29.13 29.57 60.37
N LYS A 2 -30.22 29.83 59.62
CA LYS A 2 -30.20 29.99 58.16
C LYS A 2 -29.58 31.34 57.83
N ARG A 3 -28.62 31.41 56.89
CA ARG A 3 -28.19 32.68 56.29
C ARG A 3 -28.52 32.68 54.80
N LEU A 4 -29.10 33.82 54.44
CA LEU A 4 -29.91 34.15 53.28
C LEU A 4 -29.04 34.38 52.04
N ALA A 5 -29.58 34.02 50.88
CA ALA A 5 -29.05 34.37 49.57
C ALA A 5 -29.22 35.87 49.27
N ILE A 6 -28.24 36.45 48.57
CA ILE A 6 -28.40 37.68 47.79
C ILE A 6 -27.99 37.35 46.35
N LEU A 7 -28.97 37.42 45.46
CA LEU A 7 -28.89 37.19 44.03
C LEU A 7 -28.58 38.55 43.36
N LEU A 8 -27.35 38.72 42.85
CA LEU A 8 -26.95 39.88 42.05
C LEU A 8 -27.13 39.55 40.57
N LEU A 9 -28.23 40.05 40.01
CA LEU A 9 -28.54 40.04 38.58
C LEU A 9 -27.63 41.05 37.88
N SER A 10 -26.63 40.56 37.12
CA SER A 10 -25.76 41.39 36.30
C SER A 10 -26.31 41.43 34.88
N VAL A 11 -26.80 42.60 34.47
CA VAL A 11 -27.18 42.91 33.08
C VAL A 11 -25.91 42.96 32.25
N ALA A 12 -25.79 42.07 31.27
CA ALA A 12 -24.72 42.12 30.27
C ALA A 12 -25.06 43.21 29.23
N LEU A 13 -24.29 44.30 29.21
CA LEU A 13 -24.23 45.16 28.04
C LEU A 13 -23.54 44.37 26.90
N PRO A 14 -24.01 44.44 25.64
CA PRO A 14 -23.26 43.93 24.51
C PRO A 14 -21.97 44.76 24.39
N GLY A 15 -20.84 44.16 24.74
CA GLY A 15 -19.53 44.73 24.45
C GLY A 15 -19.35 44.83 22.95
N VAL A 16 -18.95 46.00 22.47
CA VAL A 16 -18.43 46.18 21.12
C VAL A 16 -17.20 45.29 21.02
N ALA A 17 -17.30 44.17 20.31
CA ALA A 17 -16.16 43.28 20.07
C ALA A 17 -15.14 44.06 19.24
N ALA A 18 -13.97 44.34 19.80
CA ALA A 18 -12.86 44.87 19.03
C ALA A 18 -12.49 43.81 17.97
N ALA A 19 -12.53 44.20 16.70
CA ALA A 19 -12.10 43.33 15.60
C ALA A 19 -10.60 43.07 15.76
N GLU A 20 -10.23 41.84 16.14
CA GLU A 20 -8.83 41.43 16.24
C GLU A 20 -8.31 41.07 14.85
N ASP A 21 -7.22 41.72 14.42
CA ASP A 21 -6.55 41.42 13.16
C ASP A 21 -5.70 40.15 13.28
N VAL A 22 -5.77 39.31 12.25
CA VAL A 22 -5.04 38.04 12.16
C VAL A 22 -4.40 37.86 10.78
N TYR A 23 -3.37 37.02 10.73
CA TYR A 23 -2.78 36.51 9.51
C TYR A 23 -3.23 35.08 9.24
N ILE A 24 -3.48 34.75 7.98
CA ILE A 24 -3.64 33.36 7.54
C ILE A 24 -2.24 32.81 7.27
N ARG A 25 -1.69 32.02 8.19
CA ARG A 25 -0.38 31.36 8.02
C ARG A 25 -0.56 30.12 7.15
N ILE A 26 0.15 30.11 6.03
CA ILE A 26 0.01 29.09 4.98
C ILE A 26 1.16 28.10 5.04
N GLU A 27 2.37 28.59 5.28
CA GLU A 27 3.58 27.78 5.21
C GLU A 27 4.65 28.35 6.15
N ALA A 28 5.66 27.56 6.49
CA ALA A 28 6.89 28.04 7.09
C ALA A 28 8.10 27.43 6.36
N LYS A 29 9.13 28.25 6.12
CA LYS A 29 10.39 27.82 5.51
C LYS A 29 11.55 28.05 6.47
N ARG A 30 12.63 27.27 6.31
CA ARG A 30 13.88 27.53 7.00
C ARG A 30 14.61 28.68 6.33
N GLY A 31 14.89 29.73 7.09
CA GLY A 31 15.55 30.95 6.61
C GLY A 31 14.62 31.93 5.88
N ALA A 32 14.96 33.22 5.98
CA ALA A 32 14.13 34.31 5.46
C ALA A 32 14.10 34.37 3.91
N GLU A 33 15.20 34.07 3.24
CA GLU A 33 15.31 34.14 1.78
C GLU A 33 14.44 33.09 1.07
N ALA A 34 14.42 31.85 1.58
CA ALA A 34 13.54 30.80 1.11
C ALA A 34 12.07 31.12 1.38
N ALA A 35 11.77 31.73 2.53
CA ALA A 35 10.42 32.20 2.86
C ALA A 35 9.95 33.31 1.93
N MET A 36 10.80 34.31 1.63
CA MET A 36 10.47 35.40 0.70
C MET A 36 10.22 34.90 -0.72
N THR A 37 11.05 33.98 -1.22
CA THR A 37 10.85 33.36 -2.54
C THR A 37 9.53 32.60 -2.61
N ALA A 38 9.22 31.79 -1.61
CA ALA A 38 7.96 31.06 -1.55
C ALA A 38 6.75 31.99 -1.38
N ALA A 39 6.88 33.06 -0.58
CA ALA A 39 5.84 34.05 -0.40
C ALA A 39 5.47 34.79 -1.71
N ALA A 40 6.42 34.93 -2.66
CA ALA A 40 6.14 35.52 -3.97
C ALA A 40 5.22 34.61 -4.80
N GLY A 41 5.48 33.30 -4.79
CA GLY A 41 4.59 32.32 -5.44
C GLY A 41 3.19 32.28 -4.80
N TRP A 42 3.09 32.53 -3.49
CA TRP A 42 1.81 32.64 -2.80
C TRP A 42 1.09 33.96 -3.11
N GLN A 43 1.83 35.07 -3.27
CA GLN A 43 1.31 36.36 -3.71
C GLN A 43 0.68 36.25 -5.11
N ASP A 44 1.32 35.56 -6.05
CA ASP A 44 0.80 35.36 -7.41
C ASP A 44 -0.41 34.44 -7.45
N ARG A 45 -0.44 33.41 -6.59
CA ARG A 45 -1.51 32.42 -6.54
C ARG A 45 -2.79 32.95 -5.91
N VAL A 46 -2.67 33.74 -4.85
CA VAL A 46 -3.84 34.26 -4.11
C VAL A 46 -4.23 35.64 -4.62
N GLY A 47 -3.25 36.52 -4.90
CA GLY A 47 -3.39 37.75 -5.69
C GLY A 47 -4.22 38.89 -5.09
N ASP A 48 -5.26 38.56 -4.34
CA ASP A 48 -6.20 39.48 -3.72
C ASP A 48 -5.79 39.87 -2.28
N LEU A 49 -4.86 39.14 -1.68
CA LEU A 49 -4.33 39.39 -0.35
C LEU A 49 -2.81 39.61 -0.36
N PRO A 50 -2.28 40.53 0.47
CA PRO A 50 -0.86 40.71 0.60
C PRO A 50 -0.24 39.51 1.33
N ALA A 51 0.80 38.93 0.73
CA ALA A 51 1.66 37.96 1.35
C ALA A 51 2.75 38.68 2.15
N VAL A 52 3.05 38.14 3.32
CA VAL A 52 4.07 38.64 4.23
C VAL A 52 4.86 37.49 4.82
N VAL A 53 6.06 37.78 5.30
CA VAL A 53 6.87 36.81 6.05
C VAL A 53 7.27 37.36 7.42
N PHE A 54 7.35 36.49 8.43
CA PHE A 54 7.84 36.87 9.75
C PHE A 54 8.52 35.70 10.46
N PRO A 55 9.56 35.95 11.29
CA PRO A 55 10.26 34.88 12.00
C PRO A 55 9.33 34.24 13.06
N LEU A 56 9.30 32.91 13.11
CA LEU A 56 8.68 32.15 14.19
C LEU A 56 9.70 31.86 15.31
N ASN A 57 10.95 31.64 14.93
CA ASN A 57 12.09 31.43 15.81
C ASN A 57 13.41 31.66 15.03
N ALA A 58 14.55 31.31 15.61
CA ALA A 58 15.87 31.53 15.03
C ALA A 58 16.11 30.81 13.68
N THR A 59 15.33 29.79 13.34
CA THR A 59 15.56 28.96 12.15
C THR A 59 14.39 28.94 11.17
N TRP A 60 13.18 29.27 11.60
CA TRP A 60 11.96 29.20 10.79
C TRP A 60 11.28 30.55 10.61
N THR A 61 10.86 30.81 9.37
CA THR A 61 10.13 32.01 8.96
C THR A 61 8.79 31.59 8.38
N ALA A 62 7.71 32.13 8.94
CA ALA A 62 6.36 31.92 8.45
C ALA A 62 6.10 32.73 7.17
N ILE A 63 5.21 32.20 6.34
CA ILE A 63 4.60 32.85 5.19
C ILE A 63 3.09 32.94 5.47
N ALA A 64 2.54 34.14 5.37
CA ALA A 64 1.16 34.38 5.71
C ALA A 64 0.49 35.42 4.79
N LEU A 65 -0.84 35.44 4.78
CA LEU A 65 -1.64 36.45 4.08
C LEU A 65 -2.36 37.36 5.07
N GLY A 66 -2.41 38.65 4.78
CA GLY A 66 -3.08 39.66 5.61
C GLY A 66 -2.14 40.78 6.09
N PRO A 67 -2.50 41.52 7.17
CA PRO A 67 -3.51 41.19 8.17
C PRO A 67 -4.94 41.51 7.72
N MET A 68 -5.93 40.84 8.34
CA MET A 68 -7.37 41.12 8.16
C MET A 68 -8.17 40.79 9.44
N PRO A 69 -9.40 41.29 9.61
CA PRO A 69 -10.24 40.99 10.76
C PRO A 69 -10.50 39.48 10.90
N ARG A 70 -10.48 38.95 12.13
CA ARG A 70 -10.66 37.50 12.41
C ARG A 70 -11.88 36.87 11.72
N GLU A 71 -13.04 37.53 11.78
CA GLU A 71 -14.29 37.00 11.20
C GLU A 71 -14.18 36.84 9.67
N GLU A 72 -13.51 37.79 9.02
CA GLU A 72 -13.22 37.74 7.59
C GLU A 72 -12.17 36.65 7.28
N ALA A 73 -11.13 36.53 8.13
CA ALA A 73 -10.08 35.52 7.99
C ALA A 73 -10.60 34.09 8.11
N GLU A 74 -11.55 33.82 9.02
CA GLU A 74 -12.19 32.51 9.19
C GLU A 74 -12.98 32.09 7.95
N THR A 75 -13.72 33.05 7.38
CA THR A 75 -14.45 32.81 6.13
C THR A 75 -13.48 32.60 4.96
N ARG A 76 -12.43 33.42 4.88
CA ARG A 76 -11.45 33.39 3.80
C ARG A 76 -10.60 32.11 3.81
N ILE A 77 -10.11 31.69 4.99
CA ILE A 77 -9.30 30.47 5.11
C ILE A 77 -10.13 29.22 4.77
N ALA A 78 -11.41 29.17 5.16
CA ALA A 78 -12.30 28.07 4.80
C ALA A 78 -12.54 28.00 3.28
N ALA A 79 -12.80 29.14 2.64
CA ALA A 79 -12.99 29.21 1.19
C ALA A 79 -11.72 28.80 0.41
N LEU A 80 -10.55 29.28 0.83
CA LEU A 80 -9.27 28.95 0.19
C LEU A 80 -8.91 27.47 0.34
N LYS A 81 -9.22 26.85 1.49
CA LYS A 81 -9.04 25.40 1.69
C LYS A 81 -10.01 24.57 0.88
N ALA A 82 -11.29 24.96 0.84
CA ALA A 82 -12.30 24.27 0.05
C ALA A 82 -12.00 24.32 -1.46
N ALA A 83 -11.41 25.43 -1.94
CA ALA A 83 -10.94 25.58 -3.31
C ALA A 83 -9.55 24.94 -3.58
N GLY A 84 -8.89 24.37 -2.56
CA GLY A 84 -7.55 23.81 -2.68
C GLY A 84 -6.46 24.83 -3.00
N THR A 85 -6.74 26.12 -2.85
CA THR A 85 -5.82 27.23 -3.19
C THR A 85 -4.71 27.36 -2.15
N ILE A 86 -4.98 27.01 -0.89
CA ILE A 86 -3.99 26.94 0.21
C ILE A 86 -3.99 25.55 0.86
N PRO A 87 -2.93 25.16 1.58
CA PRO A 87 -2.84 23.88 2.27
C PRO A 87 -3.90 23.73 3.37
N GLY A 88 -4.36 22.49 3.58
CA GLY A 88 -5.41 22.16 4.56
C GLY A 88 -5.01 22.42 6.02
N ASP A 89 -3.72 22.49 6.32
CA ASP A 89 -3.13 22.78 7.62
C ASP A 89 -2.85 24.28 7.86
N SER A 90 -3.24 25.16 6.92
CA SER A 90 -3.17 26.62 7.13
C SER A 90 -3.94 27.03 8.39
N LEU A 91 -3.45 28.02 9.14
CA LEU A 91 -4.01 28.40 10.44
C LEU A 91 -3.98 29.91 10.66
N LEU A 92 -4.90 30.41 11.49
CA LEU A 92 -4.96 31.83 11.85
C LEU A 92 -3.97 32.14 12.97
N THR A 93 -3.23 33.24 12.82
CA THR A 93 -2.26 33.73 13.81
C THR A 93 -2.62 35.18 14.17
N PRO A 94 -2.78 35.54 15.46
CA PRO A 94 -2.99 36.93 15.88
C PRO A 94 -1.90 37.86 15.32
N ALA A 95 -2.29 39.04 14.81
CA ALA A 95 -1.34 40.01 14.29
C ALA A 95 -0.61 40.79 15.41
N GLU A 96 -1.11 40.72 16.64
CA GLU A 96 -0.52 41.39 17.80
C GLU A 96 0.92 40.89 18.06
N GLY A 97 1.87 41.81 18.14
CA GLY A 97 3.28 41.50 18.41
C GLY A 97 4.08 40.93 17.23
N ILE A 98 3.48 40.79 16.04
CA ILE A 98 4.17 40.35 14.84
C ILE A 98 4.69 41.55 14.05
N THR A 99 5.97 41.53 13.70
CA THR A 99 6.55 42.48 12.73
C THR A 99 6.70 41.80 11.37
N PRO A 100 5.70 41.91 10.47
CA PRO A 100 5.77 41.31 9.14
C PRO A 100 6.78 42.05 8.26
N THR A 101 7.46 41.30 7.40
CA THR A 101 8.21 41.83 6.26
C THR A 101 7.36 41.61 5.01
N ALA A 102 6.95 42.70 4.36
CA ALA A 102 6.24 42.65 3.09
C ALA A 102 7.19 42.25 1.96
N LEU A 103 6.63 41.71 0.88
CA LEU A 103 7.42 41.47 -0.33
C LEU A 103 7.79 42.81 -0.99
N PRO A 104 8.98 42.90 -1.62
CA PRO A 104 9.32 44.06 -2.42
C PRO A 104 8.36 44.16 -3.62
N ASP A 105 7.57 45.24 -3.67
CA ASP A 105 6.51 45.42 -4.66
C ASP A 105 7.05 45.48 -6.10
N GLY A 106 6.59 44.54 -6.91
CA GLY A 106 6.36 44.77 -8.35
C GLY A 106 5.04 45.52 -8.54
N GLY A 107 4.92 46.72 -7.97
CA GLY A 107 3.85 47.69 -8.19
C GLY A 107 2.40 47.21 -8.07
N VAL A 108 1.83 47.25 -6.86
CA VAL A 108 0.50 47.84 -6.61
C VAL A 108 0.46 48.35 -5.17
N ASP A 109 0.48 49.66 -5.01
CA ASP A 109 0.12 50.31 -3.74
C ASP A 109 -1.33 49.97 -3.40
N ARG A 110 -1.52 49.20 -2.33
CA ARG A 110 -2.82 49.00 -1.67
C ARG A 110 -2.68 49.21 -0.17
N THR A 111 -2.06 50.31 0.24
CA THR A 111 -2.30 50.92 1.55
C THR A 111 -3.10 52.21 1.41
N ALA A 112 -4.40 52.08 1.13
CA ALA A 112 -5.36 53.15 1.41
C ALA A 112 -6.80 52.62 1.53
N ASN A 113 -7.20 52.34 2.76
CA ASN A 113 -8.47 52.73 3.38
C ASN A 113 -9.70 52.86 2.46
N THR A 114 -10.62 51.90 2.53
CA THR A 114 -12.01 52.06 2.07
C THR A 114 -12.70 53.10 2.95
N SER A 115 -12.79 54.34 2.48
CA SER A 115 -13.72 55.33 3.04
C SER A 115 -15.00 55.34 2.21
N VAL A 116 -16.11 55.11 2.89
CA VAL A 116 -17.47 55.35 2.42
C VAL A 116 -17.63 56.81 2.01
N SER A 117 -18.26 57.03 0.86
CA SER A 117 -18.68 58.34 0.36
C SER A 117 -19.83 58.92 1.20
N GLU A 118 -19.73 60.20 1.55
CA GLU A 118 -20.77 61.21 1.29
C GLU A 118 -20.11 62.57 0.98
N PRO A 119 -20.79 63.44 0.21
CA PRO A 119 -20.16 64.41 -0.69
C PRO A 119 -19.92 65.76 -0.02
N VAL A 120 -19.11 66.64 -0.65
CA VAL A 120 -19.36 68.09 -0.78
C VAL A 120 -18.26 68.77 -1.63
N THR A 121 -18.74 69.41 -2.72
CA THR A 121 -18.26 70.61 -3.44
C THR A 121 -16.88 70.67 -4.13
N ASP A 122 -16.97 70.79 -5.46
CA ASP A 122 -16.18 71.63 -6.41
C ASP A 122 -15.95 73.07 -5.83
N PRO A 123 -15.02 73.94 -6.33
CA PRO A 123 -14.35 73.86 -7.63
C PRO A 123 -12.86 74.26 -7.71
N ALA A 124 -12.29 74.00 -8.89
CA ALA A 124 -11.57 74.98 -9.73
C ALA A 124 -10.20 74.52 -10.28
N ALA A 125 -10.22 74.27 -11.60
CA ALA A 125 -9.36 74.85 -12.64
C ALA A 125 -7.83 74.55 -12.64
N GLY A 126 -7.34 74.09 -13.81
CA GLY A 126 -5.94 74.34 -14.20
C GLY A 126 -5.27 73.35 -15.16
N THR A 127 -5.78 73.27 -16.40
CA THR A 127 -5.06 73.16 -17.71
C THR A 127 -3.64 72.56 -17.83
N ALA A 128 -3.49 71.65 -18.82
CA ALA A 128 -2.43 71.56 -19.86
C ALA A 128 -0.96 71.23 -19.45
N THR A 129 -0.07 70.56 -20.22
CA THR A 129 -0.02 69.90 -21.54
C THR A 129 1.40 69.31 -21.69
N GLY A 130 1.57 68.27 -22.53
CA GLY A 130 2.81 67.98 -23.31
C GLY A 130 3.45 66.62 -22.94
N THR A 131 3.30 65.54 -23.72
CA THR A 131 3.78 65.21 -25.09
C THR A 131 5.29 64.94 -25.21
N ALA A 132 5.60 63.70 -25.62
CA ALA A 132 6.62 63.21 -26.58
C ALA A 132 7.29 61.92 -26.03
N ALA A 133 7.07 60.71 -26.56
CA ALA A 133 7.43 60.17 -27.88
C ALA A 133 8.96 60.06 -28.13
N GLY A 134 9.43 58.81 -28.28
CA GLY A 134 10.77 58.45 -28.75
C GLY A 134 11.20 57.14 -28.08
N ALA A 135 11.08 55.95 -28.66
CA ALA A 135 11.70 55.40 -29.87
C ALA A 135 12.56 54.20 -29.45
N SER A 136 12.32 53.09 -30.15
CA SER A 136 12.93 51.77 -30.00
C SER A 136 14.37 51.75 -30.51
N THR A 137 15.25 51.01 -29.82
CA THR A 137 16.40 50.34 -30.46
C THR A 137 16.62 48.98 -29.79
N ALA A 138 16.60 47.95 -30.62
CA ALA A 138 16.95 46.57 -30.30
C ALA A 138 18.40 46.46 -29.82
N GLY A 139 18.59 45.85 -28.65
CA GLY A 139 19.87 45.40 -28.13
C GLY A 139 19.93 43.88 -28.18
N VAL A 140 20.94 43.37 -28.89
CA VAL A 140 21.28 41.95 -29.04
C VAL A 140 21.41 41.28 -27.67
N ALA A 141 20.56 40.27 -27.42
CA ALA A 141 20.70 39.39 -26.27
C ALA A 141 21.80 38.36 -26.55
N THR A 142 22.88 38.46 -25.80
CA THR A 142 23.86 37.38 -25.62
C THR A 142 23.14 36.14 -25.09
N PRO A 143 23.35 34.92 -25.63
CA PRO A 143 22.75 33.74 -25.06
C PRO A 143 23.33 33.51 -23.67
N SER A 144 22.50 33.66 -22.64
CA SER A 144 22.81 33.20 -21.29
C SER A 144 23.00 31.68 -21.34
N ASP A 145 24.14 31.19 -20.89
CA ASP A 145 24.38 29.76 -20.68
C ASP A 145 23.21 29.15 -19.88
N PRO A 146 22.79 27.91 -20.20
CA PRO A 146 21.76 27.24 -19.42
C PRO A 146 22.29 27.06 -18.00
N VAL A 147 21.63 27.70 -17.02
CA VAL A 147 21.86 27.46 -15.59
C VAL A 147 21.60 25.96 -15.37
N ALA A 148 22.68 25.20 -15.18
CA ALA A 148 22.59 23.81 -14.77
C ALA A 148 21.78 23.76 -13.47
N ALA A 149 20.71 22.97 -13.45
CA ALA A 149 19.96 22.71 -12.23
C ALA A 149 20.94 22.29 -11.12
N PRO A 150 20.78 22.79 -9.87
CA PRO A 150 21.67 22.42 -8.79
C PRO A 150 21.68 20.90 -8.64
N THR A 151 22.85 20.30 -8.81
CA THR A 151 23.05 18.86 -8.56
C THR A 151 22.70 18.61 -7.08
N PRO A 152 21.84 17.62 -6.76
CA PRO A 152 21.56 17.28 -5.37
C PRO A 152 22.87 17.06 -4.60
N PRO A 153 22.96 17.48 -3.32
CA PRO A 153 24.13 17.22 -2.51
C PRO A 153 24.38 15.71 -2.44
N ALA A 154 25.66 15.33 -2.46
CA ALA A 154 26.04 13.93 -2.34
C ALA A 154 25.50 13.34 -1.02
N PRO A 155 25.08 12.06 -1.01
CA PRO A 155 24.57 11.42 0.20
C PRO A 155 25.64 11.41 1.30
N ASP A 156 25.28 11.86 2.51
CA ASP A 156 26.19 11.99 3.64
C ASP A 156 25.59 11.52 4.97
N ARG A 157 24.38 10.95 4.97
CA ARG A 157 23.69 10.49 6.18
C ARG A 157 23.92 9.01 6.44
N PHE A 158 23.99 8.65 7.71
CA PHE A 158 24.16 7.29 8.19
C PHE A 158 23.09 6.96 9.23
N ILE A 159 22.43 5.82 9.08
CA ILE A 159 21.55 5.26 10.11
C ILE A 159 22.43 4.47 11.07
N ARG A 160 22.59 4.97 12.29
CA ARG A 160 23.26 4.27 13.39
C ARG A 160 22.31 3.27 14.02
N LEU A 161 22.72 2.01 13.99
CA LEU A 161 21.94 0.87 14.48
C LEU A 161 22.18 0.64 15.97
N GLU A 162 23.45 0.71 16.39
CA GLU A 162 23.87 0.38 17.74
C GLU A 162 25.22 1.04 18.06
N ALA A 163 25.53 1.21 19.36
CA ALA A 163 26.79 1.80 19.80
C ALA A 163 27.36 1.08 21.04
N PHE A 164 28.69 0.98 21.10
CA PHE A 164 29.44 0.21 22.07
C PHE A 164 30.62 1.03 22.61
N GLN A 165 31.01 0.75 23.86
CA GLN A 165 32.24 1.30 24.43
C GLN A 165 33.46 0.42 24.14
N ASP A 166 33.25 -0.90 24.07
CA ASP A 166 34.30 -1.86 23.77
C ASP A 166 34.37 -2.18 22.27
N ARG A 167 35.58 -2.28 21.75
CA ARG A 167 35.83 -2.52 20.33
C ARG A 167 35.50 -3.96 19.92
N ALA A 168 35.87 -4.95 20.73
CA ALA A 168 35.69 -6.35 20.40
C ALA A 168 34.20 -6.73 20.41
N GLU A 169 33.43 -6.15 21.33
CA GLU A 169 31.97 -6.25 21.32
C GLU A 169 31.37 -5.65 20.04
N ALA A 170 31.83 -4.48 19.61
CA ALA A 170 31.36 -3.83 18.39
C ALA A 170 31.68 -4.66 17.13
N ASP A 171 32.87 -5.27 17.03
CA ASP A 171 33.22 -6.15 15.91
C ASP A 171 32.34 -7.41 15.89
N THR A 172 32.04 -7.98 17.07
CA THR A 172 31.13 -9.14 17.20
C THR A 172 29.70 -8.78 16.78
N ALA A 173 29.21 -7.63 17.25
CA ALA A 173 27.90 -7.12 16.87
C ALA A 173 27.82 -6.80 15.38
N LEU A 174 28.88 -6.25 14.77
CA LEU A 174 28.93 -5.99 13.33
C LEU A 174 28.78 -7.29 12.52
N ALA A 175 29.47 -8.36 12.93
CA ALA A 175 29.36 -9.66 12.25
C ALA A 175 27.91 -10.16 12.24
N LYS A 176 27.22 -10.05 13.38
CA LYS A 176 25.80 -10.39 13.50
C LYS A 176 24.91 -9.48 12.66
N TRP A 177 25.14 -8.16 12.70
CA TRP A 177 24.37 -7.20 11.90
C TRP A 177 24.50 -7.46 10.41
N ARG A 178 25.66 -7.91 9.92
CA ARG A 178 25.88 -8.25 8.52
C ARG A 178 25.13 -9.49 8.02
N GLU A 179 24.63 -10.33 8.92
CA GLU A 179 23.75 -11.44 8.55
C GLU A 179 22.38 -10.95 8.04
N THR A 180 21.91 -9.81 8.56
CA THR A 180 20.60 -9.24 8.21
C THR A 180 20.72 -7.96 7.38
N ILE A 181 21.76 -7.15 7.58
CA ILE A 181 22.08 -5.90 6.88
C ILE A 181 23.55 -5.96 6.42
N PRO A 182 23.82 -6.62 5.27
CA PRO A 182 25.17 -6.80 4.74
C PRO A 182 25.95 -5.49 4.53
N GLU A 183 25.23 -4.39 4.34
CA GLU A 183 25.76 -3.05 4.08
C GLU A 183 26.36 -2.37 5.32
N ALA A 184 26.14 -2.91 6.52
CA ALA A 184 26.59 -2.31 7.77
C ALA A 184 28.13 -2.16 7.84
N GLY A 185 28.57 -1.02 8.36
CA GLY A 185 29.97 -0.70 8.65
C GLY A 185 30.18 -0.31 10.11
N LEU A 186 31.45 -0.30 10.53
CA LEU A 186 31.86 0.08 11.88
C LEU A 186 32.64 1.39 11.87
N TRP A 187 32.26 2.28 12.77
CA TRP A 187 32.80 3.63 12.92
C TRP A 187 33.29 3.86 14.34
N GLN A 188 34.35 4.66 14.47
CA GLN A 188 34.77 5.23 15.74
C GLN A 188 34.32 6.69 15.80
N LEU A 189 33.35 6.96 16.66
CA LEU A 189 32.79 8.28 16.87
C LEU A 189 33.80 9.24 17.53
N PRO A 190 33.62 10.56 17.41
CA PRO A 190 34.51 11.55 18.02
C PRO A 190 34.61 11.47 19.55
N ASP A 191 33.59 10.94 20.22
CA ASP A 191 33.54 10.72 21.66
C ASP A 191 34.23 9.41 22.11
N GLY A 192 34.80 8.66 21.16
CA GLY A 192 35.52 7.41 21.39
C GLY A 192 34.66 6.16 21.37
N TRP A 193 33.34 6.26 21.23
CA TRP A 193 32.44 5.11 21.11
C TRP A 193 32.55 4.47 19.73
N PHE A 194 32.18 3.19 19.64
CA PHE A 194 32.12 2.42 18.41
C PHE A 194 30.67 2.30 17.96
N ALA A 195 30.34 2.75 16.75
CA ALA A 195 28.98 2.70 16.22
C ALA A 195 28.89 1.81 14.98
N ILE A 196 27.85 1.00 14.92
CA ILE A 196 27.47 0.25 13.72
C ILE A 196 26.49 1.13 12.95
N ALA A 197 26.78 1.39 11.68
CA ALA A 197 25.97 2.28 10.87
C ALA A 197 25.88 1.83 9.41
N VAL A 198 24.79 2.25 8.76
CA VAL A 198 24.50 1.95 7.35
C VAL A 198 24.34 3.25 6.58
N GLY A 199 24.98 3.36 5.43
CA GLY A 199 25.01 4.55 4.59
C GLY A 199 26.23 4.56 3.67
N PRO A 200 26.50 5.67 2.96
CA PRO A 200 25.77 6.93 3.03
C PRO A 200 24.40 6.88 2.32
N LEU A 201 23.45 7.66 2.84
CA LEU A 201 22.10 7.87 2.31
C LEU A 201 21.84 9.37 2.14
N SER A 202 20.85 9.73 1.31
CA SER A 202 20.33 11.10 1.32
C SER A 202 19.58 11.37 2.63
N GLU A 203 19.43 12.65 2.99
CA GLU A 203 18.68 13.04 4.20
C GLU A 203 17.27 12.45 4.21
N ALA A 204 16.52 12.64 3.12
CA ALA A 204 15.18 12.09 2.97
C ALA A 204 15.16 10.56 3.10
N ALA A 205 16.05 9.85 2.40
CA ALA A 205 16.10 8.39 2.46
C ALA A 205 16.43 7.89 3.87
N SER A 206 17.41 8.52 4.55
CA SER A 206 17.83 8.08 5.89
C SER A 206 16.70 8.15 6.92
N ASP A 207 15.89 9.22 6.91
CA ASP A 207 14.77 9.38 7.83
C ASP A 207 13.64 8.38 7.52
N GLN A 208 13.33 8.21 6.23
CA GLN A 208 12.28 7.30 5.75
C GLN A 208 12.63 5.84 6.08
N TRP A 209 13.85 5.40 5.74
CA TRP A 209 14.31 4.03 5.98
C TRP A 209 14.49 3.73 7.46
N ARG A 210 15.03 4.66 8.26
CA ARG A 210 15.10 4.48 9.71
C ARG A 210 13.72 4.21 10.29
N LYS A 211 12.71 4.99 9.91
CA LYS A 211 11.32 4.80 10.38
C LYS A 211 10.75 3.47 9.92
N ALA A 212 10.83 3.17 8.62
CA ALA A 212 10.27 1.95 8.04
C ALA A 212 10.89 0.67 8.63
N LEU A 213 12.22 0.65 8.79
CA LEU A 213 12.94 -0.48 9.38
C LEU A 213 12.62 -0.64 10.87
N ALA A 214 12.47 0.46 11.62
CA ALA A 214 12.09 0.40 13.03
C ALA A 214 10.65 -0.11 13.21
N GLU A 215 9.70 0.38 12.41
CA GLU A 215 8.30 -0.09 12.42
C GLU A 215 8.19 -1.58 12.08
N GLY A 216 9.03 -2.06 11.13
CA GLY A 216 9.15 -3.47 10.79
C GLY A 216 10.01 -4.30 11.74
N LYS A 217 10.54 -3.70 12.82
CA LYS A 217 11.45 -4.33 13.81
C LYS A 217 12.74 -4.91 13.22
N ALA A 218 13.18 -4.42 12.07
CA ALA A 218 14.45 -4.81 11.45
C ALA A 218 15.65 -4.08 12.09
N ILE A 219 15.41 -2.94 12.72
CA ILE A 219 16.40 -2.18 13.50
C ILE A 219 15.80 -1.75 14.84
N PRO A 220 16.62 -1.38 15.85
CA PRO A 220 16.13 -0.84 17.11
C PRO A 220 15.35 0.48 16.93
N GLU A 221 14.31 0.71 17.73
CA GLU A 221 13.49 1.94 17.64
C GLU A 221 14.28 3.22 17.99
N ASP A 222 15.34 3.08 18.78
CA ASP A 222 16.27 4.15 19.17
C ASP A 222 17.41 4.38 18.17
N SER A 223 17.37 3.69 17.02
CA SER A 223 18.28 3.99 15.89
C SER A 223 18.15 5.46 15.48
N LEU A 224 19.27 6.07 15.12
CA LEU A 224 19.37 7.50 14.87
C LEU A 224 20.10 7.81 13.57
N VAL A 225 19.74 8.93 12.94
CA VAL A 225 20.42 9.42 11.73
C VAL A 225 21.50 10.41 12.14
N SER A 226 22.73 10.20 11.64
CA SER A 226 23.86 11.11 11.83
C SER A 226 24.50 11.50 10.51
N PRO A 227 24.94 12.76 10.32
CA PRO A 227 25.78 13.15 9.20
C PRO A 227 27.18 12.52 9.29
N LEU A 228 27.84 12.39 8.15
CA LEU A 228 29.23 11.94 8.04
C LEU A 228 30.18 12.73 8.95
N THR A 229 29.95 14.02 9.14
CA THR A 229 30.74 14.90 10.02
C THR A 229 30.74 14.47 11.49
N GLU A 230 29.73 13.72 11.92
CA GLU A 230 29.60 13.20 13.29
C GLU A 230 30.07 11.74 13.42
N MET A 231 30.38 11.05 12.31
CA MET A 231 30.74 9.63 12.33
C MET A 231 32.20 9.35 12.72
N GLY A 232 33.07 10.36 12.67
CA GLY A 232 34.47 10.19 13.00
C GLY A 232 35.21 9.30 11.99
N SER A 233 35.94 8.28 12.48
CA SER A 233 36.80 7.43 11.64
C SER A 233 36.11 6.14 11.24
N ASN A 234 36.06 5.84 9.94
CA ASN A 234 35.58 4.54 9.45
C ASN A 234 36.63 3.45 9.70
N LEU A 235 36.29 2.47 10.54
CA LEU A 235 37.20 1.39 10.95
C LEU A 235 37.03 0.15 10.09
N THR A 236 35.78 -0.21 9.82
CA THR A 236 35.43 -1.33 8.94
C THR A 236 34.39 -0.83 7.94
N PRO A 237 34.77 -0.61 6.67
CA PRO A 237 33.85 -0.10 5.68
C PRO A 237 32.64 -1.01 5.49
N GLY A 238 31.47 -0.39 5.40
CA GLY A 238 30.25 -0.99 4.87
C GLY A 238 30.13 -0.75 3.36
N SER A 239 28.99 -1.12 2.80
CA SER A 239 28.62 -0.84 1.40
C SER A 239 27.50 0.19 1.35
N THR A 240 27.43 0.98 0.28
CA THR A 240 26.29 1.88 0.08
C THR A 240 25.04 1.05 -0.21
N PRO A 241 23.97 1.17 0.60
CA PRO A 241 22.73 0.44 0.34
C PRO A 241 21.96 1.02 -0.85
N ASP A 242 21.30 0.15 -1.61
CA ASP A 242 20.33 0.56 -2.65
C ASP A 242 18.96 0.83 -2.02
N TRP A 243 18.91 1.87 -1.19
CA TRP A 243 17.74 2.27 -0.42
C TRP A 243 17.27 3.65 -0.88
N PRO A 244 16.46 3.71 -1.97
CA PRO A 244 16.04 4.97 -2.56
C PRO A 244 15.12 5.77 -1.62
N ALA A 245 15.11 7.08 -1.79
CA ALA A 245 14.08 7.93 -1.16
C ALA A 245 12.73 7.72 -1.85
N ASN A 246 11.65 7.81 -1.08
CA ASN A 246 10.29 7.80 -1.58
C ASN A 246 10.05 9.03 -2.48
N PRO A 247 9.20 8.90 -3.52
CA PRO A 247 8.78 10.05 -4.32
C PRO A 247 8.00 11.07 -3.47
N GLU A 248 7.98 12.34 -3.91
CA GLU A 248 7.29 13.42 -3.21
C GLU A 248 5.78 13.15 -3.02
N THR A 249 5.18 12.48 -4.02
CA THR A 249 3.80 12.01 -3.95
C THR A 249 3.80 10.49 -3.90
N PRO A 250 3.58 9.87 -2.73
CA PRO A 250 3.47 8.42 -2.64
C PRO A 250 2.18 7.96 -3.34
N PRO A 251 2.19 6.79 -3.99
CA PRO A 251 1.00 6.26 -4.60
C PRO A 251 0.01 5.72 -3.57
N GLU A 252 -1.24 5.53 -3.98
CA GLU A 252 -2.25 4.87 -3.15
C GLU A 252 -1.91 3.39 -2.92
N MET A 253 -2.26 2.92 -1.71
CA MET A 253 -2.14 1.52 -1.32
C MET A 253 -2.96 0.63 -2.26
N PRO A 254 -2.42 -0.52 -2.71
CA PRO A 254 -3.24 -1.55 -3.34
C PRO A 254 -4.40 -1.98 -2.43
N PRO A 255 -5.45 -2.62 -2.97
CA PRO A 255 -6.53 -3.17 -2.17
C PRO A 255 -6.01 -4.04 -1.02
N LEU A 256 -6.53 -3.84 0.19
CA LEU A 256 -6.00 -4.53 1.37
C LEU A 256 -6.09 -6.06 1.29
N ALA A 257 -7.11 -6.59 0.59
CA ALA A 257 -7.22 -8.03 0.36
C ALA A 257 -6.02 -8.55 -0.46
N GLU A 258 -5.64 -7.84 -1.52
CA GLU A 258 -4.45 -8.16 -2.32
C GLU A 258 -3.18 -8.05 -1.48
N VAL A 259 -3.04 -7.01 -0.67
CA VAL A 259 -1.91 -6.86 0.26
C VAL A 259 -1.82 -8.04 1.23
N GLN A 260 -2.94 -8.47 1.81
CA GLN A 260 -2.98 -9.64 2.71
C GLN A 260 -2.56 -10.93 2.00
N GLU A 261 -2.99 -11.13 0.75
CA GLU A 261 -2.55 -12.27 -0.08
C GLU A 261 -1.05 -12.24 -0.37
N LEU A 262 -0.51 -11.07 -0.72
CA LEU A 262 0.93 -10.89 -0.97
C LEU A 262 1.76 -11.16 0.29
N LEU A 263 1.34 -10.65 1.44
CA LEU A 263 2.01 -10.87 2.72
C LEU A 263 1.94 -12.33 3.16
N LYS A 264 0.84 -13.03 2.84
CA LYS A 264 0.73 -14.49 2.98
C LYS A 264 1.69 -15.24 2.10
N TRP A 265 1.81 -14.82 0.84
CA TRP A 265 2.70 -15.45 -0.14
C TRP A 265 4.18 -15.41 0.29
N VAL A 266 4.62 -14.32 0.93
CA VAL A 266 5.96 -14.24 1.54
C VAL A 266 6.06 -14.84 2.94
N GLY A 267 4.96 -15.33 3.51
CA GLY A 267 4.95 -15.98 4.83
C GLY A 267 5.06 -15.03 6.02
N ILE A 268 4.70 -13.75 5.86
CA ILE A 268 4.75 -12.73 6.93
C ILE A 268 3.37 -12.55 7.59
N TYR A 269 2.29 -13.02 6.95
CA TYR A 269 0.93 -12.87 7.42
C TYR A 269 0.19 -14.21 7.53
N ASP A 270 -0.30 -14.53 8.74
CA ASP A 270 -1.08 -15.75 9.02
C ASP A 270 -2.60 -15.50 9.17
N GLY A 271 -3.05 -14.25 9.10
CA GLY A 271 -4.46 -13.87 9.32
C GLY A 271 -5.38 -14.19 8.15
N GLU A 272 -6.70 -13.97 8.28
CA GLU A 272 -7.65 -14.14 7.18
C GLU A 272 -7.48 -13.04 6.12
N VAL A 273 -7.77 -13.37 4.86
CA VAL A 273 -7.83 -12.36 3.77
C VAL A 273 -9.25 -11.80 3.76
N ASP A 274 -9.45 -10.69 4.47
CA ASP A 274 -10.77 -10.09 4.68
C ASP A 274 -10.87 -8.64 4.16
N GLY A 275 -9.78 -8.11 3.60
CA GLY A 275 -9.68 -6.74 3.12
C GLY A 275 -9.73 -5.68 4.21
N LYS A 276 -9.60 -6.05 5.49
CA LYS A 276 -9.66 -5.12 6.61
C LYS A 276 -8.28 -4.84 7.18
N SER A 277 -8.07 -3.58 7.56
CA SER A 277 -6.84 -3.16 8.23
C SER A 277 -6.95 -3.38 9.74
N GLY A 278 -6.26 -4.40 10.25
CA GLY A 278 -6.09 -4.66 11.68
C GLY A 278 -4.65 -4.41 12.18
N PRO A 279 -4.40 -4.49 13.50
CA PRO A 279 -3.04 -4.40 14.06
C PRO A 279 -2.08 -5.42 13.45
N GLN A 280 -2.54 -6.65 13.19
CA GLN A 280 -1.74 -7.70 12.55
C GLN A 280 -1.41 -7.35 11.10
N THR A 281 -2.38 -6.87 10.31
CA THR A 281 -2.15 -6.45 8.92
C THR A 281 -1.14 -5.31 8.87
N ARG A 282 -1.26 -4.29 9.73
CA ARG A 282 -0.30 -3.18 9.79
C ARG A 282 1.11 -3.64 10.18
N ALA A 283 1.23 -4.53 11.16
CA ALA A 283 2.52 -5.10 11.54
C ALA A 283 3.14 -5.93 10.40
N ALA A 284 2.33 -6.71 9.69
CA ALA A 284 2.79 -7.51 8.56
C ALA A 284 3.22 -6.63 7.37
N ILE A 285 2.51 -5.52 7.10
CA ILE A 285 2.92 -4.53 6.09
C ILE A 285 4.28 -3.94 6.46
N ALA A 286 4.46 -3.48 7.71
CA ALA A 286 5.73 -2.90 8.16
C ALA A 286 6.89 -3.92 8.10
N ALA A 287 6.64 -5.17 8.52
CA ALA A 287 7.62 -6.26 8.39
C ALA A 287 7.93 -6.58 6.92
N GLY A 288 6.94 -6.55 6.02
CA GLY A 288 7.12 -6.72 4.58
C GLY A 288 7.98 -5.63 3.96
N VAL A 289 7.74 -4.37 4.32
CA VAL A 289 8.57 -3.23 3.92
C VAL A 289 10.03 -3.44 4.35
N ALA A 290 10.23 -3.77 5.63
CA ALA A 290 11.56 -3.88 6.21
C ALA A 290 12.36 -5.11 5.73
N SER A 291 11.67 -6.20 5.37
CA SER A 291 12.30 -7.42 4.85
C SER A 291 12.64 -7.32 3.37
N GLN A 292 11.75 -6.76 2.54
CA GLN A 292 11.99 -6.68 1.10
C GLN A 292 12.93 -5.53 0.72
N ARG A 293 12.95 -4.45 1.50
CA ARG A 293 13.83 -3.27 1.31
C ARG A 293 13.83 -2.69 -0.11
N SER A 294 12.71 -2.81 -0.83
CA SER A 294 12.51 -2.22 -2.16
C SER A 294 12.08 -0.76 -2.12
N SER A 295 11.41 -0.34 -1.05
CA SER A 295 10.93 1.03 -0.82
C SER A 295 10.65 1.22 0.67
N ALA A 296 10.87 2.42 1.21
CA ALA A 296 10.47 2.77 2.57
C ALA A 296 8.96 3.11 2.66
N ASP A 297 8.34 3.46 1.53
CA ASP A 297 6.89 3.63 1.42
C ASP A 297 6.19 2.26 1.31
N PRO A 298 5.15 2.00 2.14
CA PRO A 298 4.45 0.73 2.12
C PRO A 298 3.69 0.44 0.81
N ALA A 299 3.16 1.44 0.11
CA ALA A 299 2.37 1.20 -1.10
C ALA A 299 3.28 0.74 -2.24
N LEU A 300 4.40 1.42 -2.42
CA LEU A 300 5.44 1.05 -3.37
C LEU A 300 6.05 -0.31 -3.03
N ALA A 301 6.32 -0.60 -1.75
CA ALA A 301 6.84 -1.89 -1.33
C ALA A 301 5.87 -3.04 -1.69
N MET A 302 4.56 -2.85 -1.45
CA MET A 302 3.56 -3.86 -1.81
C MET A 302 3.40 -4.03 -3.32
N ARG A 303 3.52 -2.96 -4.12
CA ARG A 303 3.53 -3.07 -5.59
C ARG A 303 4.75 -3.82 -6.11
N ALA A 304 5.94 -3.49 -5.60
CA ALA A 304 7.16 -4.22 -5.93
C ALA A 304 7.04 -5.70 -5.54
N LEU A 305 6.38 -6.00 -4.42
CA LEU A 305 6.11 -7.38 -4.01
C LEU A 305 5.15 -8.10 -4.96
N ALA A 306 4.11 -7.41 -5.45
CA ALA A 306 3.20 -7.94 -6.47
C ALA A 306 3.92 -8.23 -7.78
N GLU A 307 4.77 -7.31 -8.24
CA GLU A 307 5.61 -7.48 -9.43
C GLU A 307 6.57 -8.67 -9.27
N ALA A 308 7.19 -8.82 -8.10
CA ALA A 308 8.05 -9.96 -7.80
C ALA A 308 7.28 -11.29 -7.82
N ARG A 309 6.05 -11.33 -7.29
CA ARG A 309 5.17 -12.51 -7.37
C ARG A 309 4.83 -12.83 -8.82
N GLU A 310 4.46 -11.84 -9.62
CA GLU A 310 4.08 -12.08 -11.02
C GLU A 310 5.29 -12.52 -11.87
N ALA A 311 6.46 -11.91 -11.67
CA ALA A 311 7.70 -12.34 -12.31
C ALA A 311 8.03 -13.79 -11.95
N TRP A 312 7.87 -14.17 -10.68
CA TRP A 312 8.04 -15.55 -10.25
C TRP A 312 6.99 -16.49 -10.88
N ARG A 313 5.71 -16.09 -10.95
CA ARG A 313 4.65 -16.86 -11.63
C ARG A 313 5.00 -17.11 -13.10
N GLY A 314 5.50 -16.09 -13.79
CA GLY A 314 5.99 -16.18 -15.16
C GLY A 314 7.17 -17.14 -15.31
N GLN A 315 8.16 -17.07 -14.41
CA GLN A 315 9.30 -18.00 -14.38
C GLN A 315 8.88 -19.45 -14.12
N MET A 316 7.89 -19.66 -13.26
CA MET A 316 7.32 -20.97 -12.95
C MET A 316 6.37 -21.48 -14.05
N GLY A 317 6.01 -20.63 -15.03
CA GLY A 317 5.07 -20.96 -16.08
C GLY A 317 3.67 -21.25 -15.54
N LEU A 318 3.26 -20.57 -14.47
CA LEU A 318 1.95 -20.73 -13.85
C LEU A 318 0.86 -20.15 -14.75
N ALA A 319 -0.15 -20.95 -15.05
CA ALA A 319 -1.31 -20.54 -15.84
C ALA A 319 -2.59 -21.23 -15.32
N PRO A 320 -3.77 -20.62 -15.53
CA PRO A 320 -5.04 -21.26 -15.24
C PRO A 320 -5.18 -22.57 -16.03
N LEU A 321 -5.54 -23.63 -15.33
CA LEU A 321 -5.91 -24.94 -15.85
C LEU A 321 -7.36 -25.19 -15.49
N THR A 322 -8.20 -25.45 -16.48
CA THR A 322 -9.56 -25.96 -16.30
C THR A 322 -9.63 -27.34 -16.92
N ASP A 323 -9.79 -28.36 -16.09
CA ASP A 323 -9.81 -29.76 -16.51
C ASP A 323 -11.24 -30.20 -16.84
N ASP A 324 -11.51 -30.49 -18.11
CA ASP A 324 -12.84 -30.89 -18.58
C ASP A 324 -13.31 -32.21 -17.96
N TYR A 325 -12.40 -33.14 -17.67
CA TYR A 325 -12.78 -34.45 -17.16
C TYR A 325 -13.32 -34.41 -15.73
N THR A 326 -12.55 -33.82 -14.82
CA THR A 326 -12.89 -33.68 -13.40
C THR A 326 -13.79 -32.48 -13.12
N GLY A 327 -13.84 -31.50 -14.04
CA GLY A 327 -14.55 -30.23 -13.88
C GLY A 327 -13.88 -29.27 -12.89
N LEU A 328 -12.63 -29.55 -12.49
CA LEU A 328 -11.86 -28.77 -11.55
C LEU A 328 -11.04 -27.69 -12.27
N SER A 329 -10.79 -26.59 -11.58
CA SER A 329 -9.99 -25.47 -12.07
C SER A 329 -9.01 -25.01 -11.00
N LEU A 330 -7.78 -24.72 -11.41
CA LEU A 330 -6.71 -24.21 -10.55
C LEU A 330 -5.59 -23.56 -11.38
N THR A 331 -4.67 -22.86 -10.73
CA THR A 331 -3.43 -22.36 -11.34
C THR A 331 -2.34 -23.42 -11.21
N ALA A 332 -1.76 -23.84 -12.34
CA ALA A 332 -0.74 -24.89 -12.38
C ALA A 332 0.47 -24.46 -13.24
N PRO A 333 1.67 -25.05 -13.04
CA PRO A 333 2.86 -24.79 -13.84
C PRO A 333 2.76 -25.43 -15.23
N MET A 334 1.89 -24.90 -16.08
CA MET A 334 1.52 -25.46 -17.39
C MET A 334 2.68 -25.53 -18.38
N GLN A 335 3.76 -24.77 -18.19
CA GLN A 335 4.97 -24.93 -19.00
C GLN A 335 5.77 -26.19 -18.65
N ARG A 336 5.55 -26.77 -17.45
CA ARG A 336 6.20 -27.98 -16.95
C ARG A 336 5.32 -29.23 -17.00
N LEU A 337 4.04 -29.06 -17.32
CA LEU A 337 3.04 -30.12 -17.27
C LEU A 337 2.48 -30.39 -18.66
N ALA A 338 2.25 -31.67 -18.98
CA ALA A 338 1.55 -32.09 -20.18
C ALA A 338 0.44 -33.08 -19.78
N HIS A 339 -0.78 -32.87 -20.28
CA HIS A 339 -1.85 -33.84 -20.08
C HIS A 339 -1.42 -35.19 -20.68
N GLU A 340 -1.37 -36.23 -19.85
CA GLU A 340 -0.88 -37.55 -20.24
C GLU A 340 -2.05 -38.49 -20.52
N ARG A 341 -2.95 -38.64 -19.55
CA ARG A 341 -4.12 -39.51 -19.68
C ARG A 341 -5.17 -39.19 -18.64
N THR A 342 -6.32 -39.80 -18.86
CA THR A 342 -7.45 -39.80 -17.94
C THR A 342 -7.76 -41.24 -17.55
N GLU A 343 -7.94 -41.50 -16.25
CA GLU A 343 -8.16 -42.85 -15.74
C GLU A 343 -9.16 -42.85 -14.59
N ARG A 344 -10.31 -43.53 -14.79
CA ARG A 344 -11.39 -43.63 -13.79
C ARG A 344 -11.87 -42.26 -13.30
N ALA A 345 -11.47 -41.83 -12.11
CA ALA A 345 -11.83 -40.53 -11.53
C ALA A 345 -10.69 -39.50 -11.58
N LEU A 346 -9.58 -39.83 -12.26
CA LEU A 346 -8.34 -39.08 -12.26
C LEU A 346 -8.03 -38.47 -13.64
N SER A 347 -7.50 -37.26 -13.63
CA SER A 347 -6.85 -36.61 -14.77
C SER A 347 -5.37 -36.41 -14.42
N ILE A 348 -4.47 -36.98 -15.23
CA ILE A 348 -3.04 -37.05 -14.96
C ILE A 348 -2.29 -36.15 -15.93
N TYR A 349 -1.57 -35.18 -15.38
CA TYR A 349 -0.64 -34.31 -16.08
C TYR A 349 0.78 -34.70 -15.70
N GLY A 350 1.50 -35.31 -16.64
CA GLY A 350 2.88 -35.74 -16.46
C GLY A 350 3.90 -34.62 -16.73
N PRO A 351 5.20 -34.91 -16.56
CA PRO A 351 6.26 -33.96 -16.83
C PRO A 351 6.37 -33.66 -18.31
N LYS A 352 6.46 -32.37 -18.63
CA LYS A 352 6.83 -31.87 -19.95
C LYS A 352 8.32 -31.51 -19.97
N ASP A 353 9.02 -31.83 -21.06
CA ASP A 353 10.42 -31.46 -21.27
C ASP A 353 11.34 -31.81 -20.07
N GLU A 354 11.17 -33.01 -19.51
CA GLU A 354 11.94 -33.54 -18.36
C GLU A 354 11.84 -32.69 -17.08
N SER A 355 10.75 -31.93 -16.90
CA SER A 355 10.55 -31.04 -15.75
C SER A 355 10.55 -31.73 -14.37
N GLY A 356 10.36 -33.05 -14.33
CA GLY A 356 10.15 -33.81 -13.09
C GLY A 356 8.86 -33.48 -12.32
N ALA A 357 8.05 -32.55 -12.82
CA ALA A 357 6.81 -32.12 -12.19
C ALA A 357 5.61 -32.89 -12.74
N ALA A 358 4.69 -33.30 -11.87
CA ALA A 358 3.41 -33.88 -12.27
C ALA A 358 2.28 -33.35 -11.39
N LEU A 359 1.08 -33.29 -11.97
CA LEU A 359 -0.14 -32.87 -11.31
C LEU A 359 -1.23 -33.90 -11.60
N ILE A 360 -1.89 -34.36 -10.55
CA ILE A 360 -3.00 -35.30 -10.65
C ILE A 360 -4.22 -34.61 -10.06
N LEU A 361 -5.31 -34.57 -10.82
CA LEU A 361 -6.60 -34.07 -10.37
C LEU A 361 -7.54 -35.26 -10.20
N PHE A 362 -8.39 -35.24 -9.17
CA PHE A 362 -9.40 -36.27 -9.01
C PHE A 362 -10.72 -35.69 -8.55
N SER A 363 -11.81 -36.27 -9.05
CA SER A 363 -13.18 -35.94 -8.64
C SER A 363 -14.06 -37.18 -8.75
N GLN A 364 -14.70 -37.58 -7.65
CA GLN A 364 -15.65 -38.70 -7.64
C GLN A 364 -16.78 -38.49 -6.63
N PRO A 365 -17.96 -39.08 -6.83
CA PRO A 365 -19.01 -39.10 -5.81
C PRO A 365 -18.50 -39.75 -4.52
N GLY A 366 -18.82 -39.17 -3.36
CA GLY A 366 -18.42 -39.72 -2.07
C GLY A 366 -18.44 -38.72 -0.92
N GLY A 367 -18.14 -39.22 0.27
CA GLY A 367 -18.04 -38.46 1.50
C GLY A 367 -16.69 -38.66 2.20
N GLN A 368 -16.72 -38.65 3.53
CA GLN A 368 -15.51 -38.72 4.36
C GLN A 368 -14.70 -40.00 4.11
N GLN A 369 -15.36 -41.15 3.98
CA GLN A 369 -14.67 -42.43 3.84
C GLN A 369 -13.97 -42.52 2.49
N GLU A 370 -14.66 -42.15 1.40
CA GLU A 370 -14.11 -42.14 0.05
C GLU A 370 -12.94 -41.16 -0.08
N MET A 371 -12.97 -40.03 0.65
CA MET A 371 -11.84 -39.11 0.74
C MET A 371 -10.65 -39.78 1.42
N LEU A 372 -10.85 -40.45 2.56
CA LEU A 372 -9.76 -41.14 3.26
C LEU A 372 -9.18 -42.29 2.43
N ASP A 373 -10.03 -43.03 1.70
CA ASP A 373 -9.62 -44.09 0.81
C ASP A 373 -8.79 -43.54 -0.36
N MET A 374 -9.19 -42.40 -0.94
CA MET A 374 -8.41 -41.70 -1.97
C MET A 374 -7.04 -41.26 -1.43
N MET A 375 -6.97 -40.69 -0.23
CA MET A 375 -5.68 -40.35 0.39
C MET A 375 -4.82 -41.58 0.70
N GLY A 376 -5.45 -42.72 1.01
CA GLY A 376 -4.80 -44.02 1.12
C GLY A 376 -4.20 -44.47 -0.20
N LEU A 377 -4.93 -44.32 -1.31
CA LEU A 377 -4.46 -44.64 -2.66
C LEU A 377 -3.26 -43.77 -3.06
N VAL A 378 -3.31 -42.45 -2.82
CA VAL A 378 -2.20 -41.52 -3.08
C VAL A 378 -0.92 -41.96 -2.36
N THR A 379 -1.07 -42.45 -1.12
CA THR A 379 0.05 -42.97 -0.33
C THR A 379 0.56 -44.31 -0.89
N ALA A 380 -0.35 -45.23 -1.23
CA ALA A 380 -0.01 -46.57 -1.72
C ALA A 380 0.68 -46.56 -3.09
N LEU A 381 0.28 -45.61 -3.95
CA LEU A 381 0.91 -45.39 -5.26
C LEU A 381 2.26 -44.65 -5.17
N GLY A 382 2.65 -44.20 -3.97
CA GLY A 382 3.93 -43.53 -3.74
C GLY A 382 4.04 -42.13 -4.32
N TRP A 383 2.93 -41.49 -4.68
CA TRP A 383 2.91 -40.11 -5.20
C TRP A 383 3.27 -39.07 -4.14
N VAL A 384 2.96 -39.36 -2.87
CA VAL A 384 3.45 -38.60 -1.73
C VAL A 384 4.28 -39.55 -0.86
N PRO A 385 5.62 -39.42 -0.85
CA PRO A 385 6.50 -40.36 -0.18
C PRO A 385 6.56 -40.08 1.32
N ALA A 386 6.51 -41.13 2.14
CA ALA A 386 6.53 -41.06 3.60
C ALA A 386 5.64 -39.93 4.18
N PRO A 387 4.34 -39.88 3.83
CA PRO A 387 3.53 -38.70 4.06
C PRO A 387 3.23 -38.47 5.55
N GLU A 388 3.45 -37.24 5.99
CA GLU A 388 2.73 -36.71 7.15
C GLU A 388 1.29 -36.42 6.74
N ARG A 389 0.32 -36.85 7.56
CA ARG A 389 -1.11 -36.70 7.29
C ARG A 389 -1.75 -35.79 8.32
N VAL A 390 -2.40 -34.74 7.83
CA VAL A 390 -3.29 -33.88 8.62
C VAL A 390 -4.69 -34.01 8.06
N SER A 391 -5.65 -34.45 8.87
CA SER A 391 -7.04 -34.66 8.44
C SER A 391 -8.03 -34.06 9.42
N SER A 392 -9.10 -33.48 8.88
CA SER A 392 -10.26 -33.02 9.63
C SER A 392 -11.54 -33.45 8.90
N LYS A 393 -12.71 -33.03 9.42
CA LYS A 393 -13.98 -33.38 8.78
C LYS A 393 -14.07 -32.71 7.39
N GLY A 394 -14.16 -33.53 6.35
CA GLY A 394 -14.28 -33.11 4.96
C GLY A 394 -13.02 -32.52 4.34
N LYS A 395 -11.85 -32.62 4.99
CA LYS A 395 -10.56 -32.16 4.42
C LYS A 395 -9.42 -33.08 4.84
N ALA A 396 -8.47 -33.32 3.95
CA ALA A 396 -7.25 -34.05 4.24
C ALA A 396 -6.07 -33.49 3.44
N THR A 397 -4.90 -33.44 4.07
CA THR A 397 -3.63 -33.02 3.46
C THR A 397 -2.59 -34.09 3.72
N LEU A 398 -1.80 -34.41 2.69
CA LEU A 398 -0.58 -35.20 2.77
C LEU A 398 0.60 -34.34 2.33
N SER A 399 1.73 -34.46 3.01
CA SER A 399 2.99 -33.82 2.60
C SER A 399 4.14 -34.75 2.93
N GLY A 400 5.10 -34.88 2.03
CA GLY A 400 6.23 -35.77 2.22
C GLY A 400 7.27 -35.61 1.12
N GLN A 401 8.46 -36.15 1.33
CA GLN A 401 9.57 -36.07 0.39
C GLN A 401 10.47 -37.31 0.49
N ASN A 402 11.16 -37.63 -0.60
CA ASN A 402 12.24 -38.60 -0.62
C ASN A 402 13.45 -38.05 -1.42
N GLU A 403 14.35 -38.92 -1.84
CA GLU A 403 15.54 -38.53 -2.62
C GLU A 403 15.23 -38.09 -4.06
N THR A 404 14.01 -38.32 -4.56
CA THR A 404 13.66 -38.07 -5.97
C THR A 404 12.61 -36.98 -6.16
N HIS A 405 11.62 -36.89 -5.27
CA HIS A 405 10.56 -35.89 -5.38
C HIS A 405 9.98 -35.49 -4.02
N ILE A 406 9.33 -34.33 -4.05
CA ILE A 406 8.48 -33.79 -3.00
C ILE A 406 7.03 -33.97 -3.45
N GLY A 407 6.21 -34.56 -2.59
CA GLY A 407 4.79 -34.79 -2.83
C GLY A 407 3.92 -33.95 -1.89
N ARG A 408 2.85 -33.38 -2.43
CA ARG A 408 1.77 -32.79 -1.64
C ARG A 408 0.42 -33.13 -2.24
N ALA A 409 -0.53 -33.52 -1.41
CA ALA A 409 -1.89 -33.80 -1.83
C ALA A 409 -2.89 -33.12 -0.91
N GLU A 410 -3.95 -32.57 -1.48
CA GLU A 410 -5.09 -32.03 -0.72
C GLU A 410 -6.40 -32.56 -1.31
N ALA A 411 -7.30 -32.96 -0.42
CA ALA A 411 -8.64 -33.43 -0.75
C ALA A 411 -9.68 -32.72 0.11
N ARG A 412 -10.85 -32.47 -0.47
CA ARG A 412 -12.03 -31.99 0.25
C ARG A 412 -13.29 -32.73 -0.18
N VAL A 413 -14.26 -32.75 0.73
CA VAL A 413 -15.64 -33.20 0.44
C VAL A 413 -16.49 -31.96 0.22
N ALA A 414 -17.08 -31.81 -0.96
CA ALA A 414 -17.98 -30.73 -1.32
C ALA A 414 -19.13 -31.28 -2.19
N ASP A 415 -20.38 -30.92 -1.88
CA ASP A 415 -21.56 -31.28 -2.68
C ASP A 415 -21.68 -32.78 -3.01
N GLY A 416 -21.36 -33.65 -2.05
CA GLY A 416 -21.40 -35.11 -2.23
C GLY A 416 -20.31 -35.65 -3.17
N GLN A 417 -19.28 -34.86 -3.45
CA GLN A 417 -18.10 -35.22 -4.20
C GLN A 417 -16.86 -35.15 -3.32
N VAL A 418 -15.95 -36.09 -3.55
CA VAL A 418 -14.56 -36.03 -3.13
C VAL A 418 -13.76 -35.45 -4.28
N GLU A 419 -13.15 -34.29 -4.06
CA GLU A 419 -12.33 -33.60 -5.05
C GLU A 419 -10.99 -33.20 -4.46
N GLY A 420 -9.96 -33.18 -5.29
CA GLY A 420 -8.62 -32.82 -4.83
C GLY A 420 -7.55 -32.91 -5.91
N TRP A 421 -6.33 -32.70 -5.47
CA TRP A 421 -5.15 -32.65 -6.32
C TRP A 421 -3.93 -33.26 -5.63
N VAL A 422 -2.98 -33.72 -6.43
CA VAL A 422 -1.65 -34.19 -6.00
C VAL A 422 -0.60 -33.49 -6.85
N LEU A 423 0.32 -32.78 -6.20
CA LEU A 423 1.50 -32.20 -6.82
C LEU A 423 2.70 -33.08 -6.51
N ILE A 424 3.41 -33.50 -7.56
CA ILE A 424 4.71 -34.16 -7.51
C ILE A 424 5.73 -33.17 -8.06
N TRP A 425 6.79 -32.88 -7.30
CA TRP A 425 7.75 -31.84 -7.62
C TRP A 425 9.19 -32.32 -7.51
N PRO A 426 10.10 -31.92 -8.42
CA PRO A 426 11.52 -32.30 -8.36
C PRO A 426 12.20 -31.78 -7.09
N VAL A 427 13.05 -32.61 -6.48
CA VAL A 427 13.83 -32.22 -5.28
C VAL A 427 14.88 -31.16 -5.60
N GLU A 428 15.33 -31.09 -6.85
CA GLU A 428 16.28 -30.08 -7.34
C GLU A 428 15.71 -28.66 -7.23
N ASP A 429 14.37 -28.54 -7.21
CA ASP A 429 13.64 -27.28 -7.10
C ASP A 429 12.78 -27.21 -5.82
N ALA A 430 13.30 -27.79 -4.73
CA ALA A 430 12.60 -27.93 -3.46
C ALA A 430 12.09 -26.60 -2.87
N GLN A 431 12.83 -25.51 -3.10
CA GLN A 431 12.47 -24.18 -2.61
C GLN A 431 11.13 -23.66 -3.17
N ASN A 432 10.76 -24.09 -4.38
CA ASN A 432 9.53 -23.65 -5.04
C ASN A 432 8.33 -24.56 -4.76
N ALA A 433 8.55 -25.80 -4.32
CA ALA A 433 7.48 -26.77 -4.11
C ALA A 433 6.36 -26.25 -3.16
N PRO A 434 6.67 -25.65 -1.99
CA PRO A 434 5.63 -25.12 -1.10
C PRO A 434 4.88 -23.94 -1.70
N ARG A 435 5.56 -23.09 -2.48
CA ARG A 435 4.96 -21.89 -3.11
C ARG A 435 4.02 -22.29 -4.24
N VAL A 436 4.42 -23.23 -5.09
CA VAL A 436 3.57 -23.77 -6.16
C VAL A 436 2.34 -24.47 -5.56
N ALA A 437 2.53 -25.28 -4.52
CA ALA A 437 1.41 -25.94 -3.84
C ALA A 437 0.42 -24.92 -3.23
N ALA A 438 0.90 -23.81 -2.68
CA ALA A 438 0.05 -22.73 -2.17
C ALA A 438 -0.77 -22.07 -3.30
N GLU A 439 -0.16 -21.77 -4.44
CA GLU A 439 -0.88 -21.22 -5.61
C GLU A 439 -1.97 -22.16 -6.11
N ILE A 440 -1.69 -23.48 -6.17
CA ILE A 440 -2.68 -24.50 -6.54
C ILE A 440 -3.83 -24.51 -5.53
N ARG A 441 -3.52 -24.58 -4.24
CA ARG A 441 -4.52 -24.60 -3.16
C ARG A 441 -5.43 -23.38 -3.20
N ASP A 442 -4.85 -22.19 -3.31
CA ASP A 442 -5.57 -20.93 -3.18
C ASP A 442 -6.47 -20.66 -4.39
N SER A 443 -6.13 -21.22 -5.56
CA SER A 443 -6.92 -21.13 -6.79
C SER A 443 -7.83 -22.35 -7.03
N PHE A 444 -7.85 -23.34 -6.13
CA PHE A 444 -8.58 -24.60 -6.32
C PHE A 444 -10.10 -24.46 -6.20
N ALA A 445 -10.78 -24.60 -7.34
CA ALA A 445 -12.22 -24.45 -7.46
C ALA A 445 -12.84 -25.53 -8.36
N ARG A 446 -14.17 -25.70 -8.24
CA ARG A 446 -14.97 -26.42 -9.22
C ARG A 446 -15.49 -25.43 -10.26
N ALA A 447 -15.14 -25.64 -11.52
CA ALA A 447 -15.61 -24.81 -12.63
C ALA A 447 -16.87 -25.39 -13.28
N MET A 448 -17.01 -26.71 -13.31
CA MET A 448 -18.15 -27.40 -13.92
C MET A 448 -18.39 -28.79 -13.29
N PRO A 449 -19.55 -29.43 -13.55
CA PRO A 449 -19.76 -30.82 -13.21
C PRO A 449 -18.76 -31.73 -13.93
N THR A 450 -18.45 -32.88 -13.34
CA THR A 450 -17.56 -33.87 -13.99
C THR A 450 -18.11 -34.26 -15.35
N ARG A 451 -17.22 -34.65 -16.27
CA ARG A 451 -17.64 -35.12 -17.59
C ARG A 451 -18.63 -36.28 -17.51
N ALA A 452 -18.42 -37.21 -16.57
CA ALA A 452 -19.34 -38.33 -16.35
C ALA A 452 -20.77 -37.88 -16.00
N VAL A 453 -20.92 -36.82 -15.19
CA VAL A 453 -22.25 -36.26 -14.86
C VAL A 453 -22.86 -35.58 -16.09
N ARG A 454 -22.08 -34.78 -16.82
CA ARG A 454 -22.56 -34.09 -18.04
C ARG A 454 -22.97 -35.07 -19.14
N ASP A 455 -22.20 -36.15 -19.33
CA ASP A 455 -22.50 -37.20 -20.29
C ASP A 455 -23.78 -37.97 -19.90
N ALA A 456 -23.98 -38.24 -18.61
CA ALA A 456 -25.20 -38.90 -18.11
C ALA A 456 -26.45 -38.01 -18.26
N GLU A 457 -26.33 -36.71 -18.02
CA GLU A 457 -27.41 -35.74 -18.20
C GLU A 457 -27.78 -35.57 -19.69
N THR A 458 -26.77 -35.57 -20.57
CA THR A 458 -26.99 -35.52 -22.02
C THR A 458 -27.62 -36.81 -22.57
N ALA A 459 -27.33 -37.95 -21.94
CA ALA A 459 -27.90 -39.25 -22.31
C ALA A 459 -29.32 -39.49 -21.77
N ALA A 460 -29.84 -38.64 -20.88
CA ALA A 460 -31.22 -38.72 -20.44
C ALA A 460 -32.16 -38.32 -21.59
N PRO A 461 -33.12 -39.17 -21.99
CA PRO A 461 -34.00 -38.85 -23.12
C PRO A 461 -34.87 -37.65 -22.76
N VAL A 462 -34.94 -36.67 -23.67
CA VAL A 462 -36.05 -35.72 -23.79
C VAL A 462 -37.33 -36.54 -23.95
N ALA A 463 -38.00 -36.85 -22.85
CA ALA A 463 -39.35 -37.39 -22.86
C ALA A 463 -40.22 -36.35 -23.57
N GLY A 464 -40.63 -36.69 -24.79
CA GLY A 464 -41.29 -35.78 -25.71
C GLY A 464 -42.59 -35.22 -25.14
N GLU A 465 -42.74 -33.90 -25.26
CA GLU A 465 -44.04 -33.28 -25.42
C GLU A 465 -44.59 -33.69 -26.80
N GLY A 466 -45.07 -34.92 -26.87
CA GLY A 466 -45.95 -35.39 -27.92
C GLY A 466 -47.34 -34.83 -27.68
N THR A 467 -47.70 -33.86 -28.50
CA THR A 467 -49.04 -33.32 -28.69
C THR A 467 -50.09 -34.44 -28.77
N ALA A 468 -51.09 -34.40 -27.88
CA ALA A 468 -52.34 -35.13 -28.04
C ALA A 468 -53.51 -34.18 -27.77
N ASP A 469 -53.88 -33.44 -28.81
CA ASP A 469 -55.20 -32.86 -28.96
C ASP A 469 -56.06 -33.87 -29.74
N GLY A 470 -57.28 -34.17 -29.28
CA GLY A 470 -58.15 -35.16 -29.94
C GLY A 470 -59.24 -35.81 -29.10
N THR A 471 -60.23 -35.01 -28.72
CA THR A 471 -61.67 -35.29 -28.46
C THR A 471 -62.22 -36.72 -28.65
N THR A 472 -62.89 -37.24 -27.60
CA THR A 472 -64.16 -38.01 -27.63
C THR A 472 -64.66 -38.17 -26.18
N GLU A 473 -65.59 -37.35 -25.70
CA GLU A 473 -67.05 -37.53 -25.73
C GLU A 473 -67.56 -38.77 -24.93
N GLY A 474 -68.03 -38.49 -23.69
CA GLY A 474 -69.25 -39.03 -23.07
C GLY A 474 -69.39 -40.54 -22.81
N ALA A 475 -69.29 -40.96 -21.53
CA ALA A 475 -70.19 -41.97 -20.96
C ALA A 475 -70.17 -41.94 -19.42
N THR A 476 -71.36 -41.69 -18.90
CA THR A 476 -71.90 -41.78 -17.54
C THR A 476 -71.32 -42.85 -16.61
N ALA A 477 -71.08 -42.43 -15.36
CA ALA A 477 -70.92 -43.28 -14.20
C ALA A 477 -72.23 -44.01 -13.85
N GLU A 478 -72.19 -45.33 -13.79
CA GLU A 478 -73.22 -46.14 -13.13
C GLU A 478 -72.53 -47.24 -12.33
N THR A 479 -72.49 -47.05 -11.01
CA THR A 479 -72.07 -48.04 -10.02
C THR A 479 -73.29 -48.85 -9.61
N PRO A 480 -73.23 -50.20 -9.60
CA PRO A 480 -74.07 -50.98 -8.71
C PRO A 480 -73.24 -51.66 -7.62
N ALA A 481 -73.71 -51.38 -6.41
CA ALA A 481 -73.64 -52.13 -5.17
C ALA A 481 -73.18 -53.59 -5.24
N VAL A 482 -72.21 -53.93 -4.38
CA VAL A 482 -72.03 -55.26 -3.81
C VAL A 482 -72.48 -55.20 -2.35
N THR A 483 -73.60 -55.87 -2.06
CA THR A 483 -74.13 -56.16 -0.72
C THR A 483 -73.63 -57.56 -0.30
N PRO A 484 -73.43 -57.84 1.01
CA PRO A 484 -72.50 -58.86 1.49
C PRO A 484 -73.18 -60.18 1.92
N ALA A 485 -72.34 -61.05 2.49
CA ALA A 485 -72.60 -62.26 3.31
C ALA A 485 -72.48 -63.61 2.59
N ASN A 486 -71.47 -64.40 2.93
CA ASN A 486 -71.53 -65.24 4.15
C ASN A 486 -70.13 -65.56 4.67
#